data_AF-A0AB35AUI9-F1
#
_entry.id   AF-A0AB35AUI9-F1
#
_cell.length_a   1.000
_cell.length_b   1.000
_cell.length_c   1.000
_cell.angle_alpha   90.00
_cell.angle_beta   90.00
_cell.angle_gamma   90.00
#
_symmetry.space_group_name_H-M   'P 1'
#
loop_
_entity.id
_entity.type
_entity.pdbx_description
1 polymer ?
#
loop_
_entity_poly.entity_id
_entity_poly.type
_entity_poly.pdbx_seq_one_letter_code
_entity_poly.pdbx_strand_id
1 'polypeptide(L)'
;MESHRTAQSQGFFEPSTFRKGSRANPSTIIDGLKIIADAWFGDKHIVKYENGTIRLKIDGKEVTNAIEVLRMIAAEISVPLLNGNGGRKNTRQLGSDIISALGRDRDLKDGSD
;
A
#
# COMPACT_ATOMS: atom_id res chain seq x y z
N MET A 1 36.18 -37.22 35.37
CA MET A 1 37.11 -36.18 34.90
C MET A 1 36.96 -36.08 33.41
N GLU A 2 36.26 -35.07 32.89
CA GLU A 2 36.69 -34.38 31.67
C GLU A 2 35.90 -33.09 31.56
N SER A 3 36.66 -32.01 31.45
CA SER A 3 36.25 -30.62 31.57
C SER A 3 36.64 -29.92 30.26
N HIS A 4 35.65 -29.47 29.49
CA HIS A 4 35.80 -28.46 28.44
C HIS A 4 34.45 -27.68 28.46
N ARG A 5 34.29 -26.45 28.98
CA ARG A 5 34.73 -25.11 28.48
C ARG A 5 34.59 -25.00 26.96
N THR A 6 34.08 -23.95 26.30
CA THR A 6 33.51 -22.62 26.61
C THR A 6 33.17 -22.00 25.24
N ALA A 7 32.09 -21.20 25.16
CA ALA A 7 31.72 -20.24 24.07
C ALA A 7 31.39 -20.87 22.70
N GLN A 8 30.39 -20.41 21.93
CA GLN A 8 30.07 -19.03 21.51
C GLN A 8 28.53 -18.92 21.34
N SER A 9 27.85 -17.97 21.97
CA SER A 9 27.48 -16.67 21.40
C SER A 9 27.09 -16.73 19.92
N GLN A 10 25.83 -16.44 19.64
CA GLN A 10 25.36 -15.26 18.87
C GLN A 10 23.95 -15.59 18.35
N GLY A 11 22.99 -14.72 18.67
CA GLY A 11 21.60 -14.87 18.25
C GLY A 11 21.52 -14.92 16.72
N PHE A 12 21.06 -16.05 16.20
CA PHE A 12 20.61 -16.13 14.82
C PHE A 12 19.14 -15.69 14.81
N PHE A 13 18.95 -14.39 14.69
CA PHE A 13 17.65 -13.82 14.34
C PHE A 13 17.36 -14.32 12.92
N GLU A 14 16.52 -15.35 12.77
CA GLU A 14 16.03 -15.78 11.46
C GLU A 14 15.29 -14.60 10.80
N PRO A 15 15.75 -14.04 9.67
CA PRO A 15 15.00 -13.03 8.95
C PRO A 15 14.39 -13.68 7.71
N SER A 16 13.49 -14.64 7.90
CA SER A 16 12.76 -15.31 6.81
C SER A 16 11.65 -16.14 7.44
N THR A 17 10.37 -15.82 7.35
CA THR A 17 9.65 -15.43 6.14
C THR A 17 8.48 -14.53 6.53
N PHE A 18 8.47 -13.29 6.04
CA PHE A 18 7.20 -12.61 5.80
C PHE A 18 6.44 -13.48 4.78
N ARG A 19 5.58 -14.38 5.27
CA ARG A 19 4.61 -15.11 4.46
C ARG A 19 3.62 -14.08 3.91
N LYS A 20 3.99 -13.44 2.81
CA LYS A 20 3.11 -12.54 2.07
C LYS A 20 2.19 -13.36 1.17
N GLY A 21 1.35 -14.15 1.85
CA GLY A 21 0.23 -14.87 1.28
C GLY A 21 -1.09 -14.29 1.79
N SER A 22 -1.23 -12.96 1.84
CA SER A 22 -2.56 -12.37 2.02
C SER A 22 -3.26 -12.33 0.67
N ARG A 23 -3.77 -13.51 0.26
CA ARG A 23 -5.01 -13.58 -0.53
C ARG A 23 -5.99 -12.66 0.18
N ALA A 24 -6.44 -11.60 -0.50
CA ALA A 24 -7.36 -10.58 -0.03
C ALA A 24 -8.12 -11.00 1.24
N ASN A 25 -7.73 -10.47 2.40
CA ASN A 25 -8.46 -10.69 3.64
C ASN A 25 -9.79 -9.96 3.45
N PRO A 26 -10.91 -10.66 3.22
CA PRO A 26 -12.14 -10.00 2.83
C PRO A 26 -12.80 -9.47 4.09
N SER A 27 -13.23 -8.21 4.05
CA SER A 27 -14.16 -7.57 5.01
C SER A 27 -13.52 -6.76 6.12
N THR A 28 -12.47 -5.98 5.84
CA THR A 28 -12.26 -4.77 6.66
C THR A 28 -13.38 -3.77 6.31
N ILE A 29 -14.52 -3.94 6.97
CA ILE A 29 -15.64 -2.99 6.98
C ILE A 29 -15.20 -1.89 7.95
N ILE A 30 -14.90 -0.70 7.44
CA ILE A 30 -14.62 0.47 8.29
C ILE A 30 -15.81 1.40 8.16
N ASP A 31 -16.42 1.78 9.28
CA ASP A 31 -17.57 2.70 9.29
C ASP A 31 -18.80 2.15 8.55
N GLY A 32 -18.97 0.83 8.49
CA GLY A 32 -20.04 0.18 7.74
C GLY A 32 -19.80 0.08 6.23
N LEU A 33 -18.65 0.55 5.74
CA LEU A 33 -18.27 0.47 4.32
C LEU A 33 -17.20 -0.58 4.08
N LYS A 34 -17.42 -1.46 3.09
CA LYS A 34 -16.42 -2.44 2.67
C LYS A 34 -15.29 -1.77 1.90
N ILE A 35 -14.05 -2.10 2.24
CA ILE A 35 -12.88 -1.76 1.42
C ILE A 35 -12.88 -2.67 0.20
N ILE A 36 -12.97 -2.07 -1.00
CA ILE A 36 -12.95 -2.77 -2.28
C ILE A 36 -11.57 -2.76 -2.93
N ALA A 37 -10.71 -1.81 -2.57
CA ALA A 37 -9.33 -1.76 -3.00
C ALA A 37 -8.50 -0.92 -2.02
N ASP A 38 -7.23 -1.25 -1.87
CA ASP A 38 -6.30 -0.46 -1.08
C ASP A 38 -4.89 -0.58 -1.65
N ALA A 39 -4.04 0.42 -1.37
CA ALA A 39 -2.66 0.45 -1.79
C ALA A 39 -1.78 1.14 -0.76
N TRP A 40 -0.53 0.69 -0.67
CA TRP A 40 0.47 1.25 0.22
C TRP A 40 1.54 1.94 -0.59
N PHE A 41 1.92 3.14 -0.15
CA PHE A 41 2.97 3.95 -0.74
C PHE A 41 3.87 4.48 0.38
N GLY A 42 4.96 3.75 0.68
CA GLY A 42 5.72 3.98 1.91
C GLY A 42 4.81 3.86 3.14
N ASP A 43 4.82 4.89 3.99
CA ASP A 43 3.97 4.98 5.21
C ASP A 43 2.53 5.45 4.96
N LYS A 44 2.15 5.63 3.69
CA LYS A 44 0.86 6.16 3.28
C LYS A 44 -0.02 5.03 2.77
N HIS A 45 -1.17 4.82 3.39
CA HIS A 45 -2.16 3.81 3.03
C HIS A 45 -3.38 4.48 2.37
N ILE A 46 -3.56 4.23 1.08
CA ILE A 46 -4.70 4.69 0.30
C ILE A 46 -5.75 3.59 0.31
N VAL A 47 -6.97 3.92 0.69
CA VAL A 47 -8.06 2.96 0.84
C VAL A 47 -9.27 3.43 0.04
N LYS A 48 -9.86 2.54 -0.76
CA LYS A 48 -11.07 2.75 -1.54
C LYS A 48 -12.20 1.89 -0.98
N TYR A 49 -13.27 2.57 -0.60
CA TYR A 49 -14.50 1.95 -0.15
C TYR A 49 -15.44 1.64 -1.31
N GLU A 50 -16.40 0.74 -1.08
CA GLU A 50 -17.41 0.33 -2.05
C GLU A 50 -18.22 1.51 -2.61
N ASN A 51 -18.52 2.51 -1.78
CA ASN A 51 -19.23 3.73 -2.16
C ASN A 51 -18.35 4.69 -3.01
N GLY A 52 -17.10 4.30 -3.27
CA GLY A 52 -16.11 5.10 -3.97
C GLY A 52 -15.42 6.15 -3.10
N THR A 53 -15.71 6.21 -1.80
CA THR A 53 -14.94 7.06 -0.89
C THR A 53 -13.47 6.64 -0.91
N ILE A 54 -12.56 7.60 -1.05
CA ILE A 54 -11.11 7.38 -0.89
C ILE A 54 -10.71 7.99 0.44
N ARG A 55 -10.07 7.19 1.30
CA ARG A 55 -9.43 7.68 2.52
C ARG A 55 -7.93 7.43 2.43
N LEU A 56 -7.18 8.39 2.94
CA LEU A 56 -5.74 8.29 3.06
C LEU A 56 -5.40 8.22 4.54
N LYS A 57 -4.60 7.23 4.92
CA LYS A 57 -4.05 7.10 6.26
C LYS A 57 -2.54 7.20 6.18
N ILE A 58 -1.92 8.03 7.01
CA ILE A 58 -0.46 8.09 7.15
C ILE A 58 -0.16 7.69 8.57
N ASP A 59 0.67 6.66 8.74
CA ASP A 59 0.99 6.12 10.08
C ASP A 59 -0.27 5.74 10.89
N GLY A 60 -1.27 5.18 10.20
CA GLY A 60 -2.56 4.80 10.80
C GLY A 60 -3.53 5.96 11.09
N LYS A 61 -3.13 7.23 10.89
CA LYS A 61 -4.00 8.41 11.08
C LYS A 61 -4.62 8.87 9.77
N GLU A 62 -5.94 9.06 9.77
CA GLU A 62 -6.66 9.59 8.62
C GLU A 62 -6.29 11.04 8.35
N VAL A 63 -5.92 11.34 7.10
CA VAL A 63 -5.51 12.66 6.68
C VAL A 63 -6.65 13.34 5.94
N THR A 64 -7.05 14.51 6.44
CA THR A 64 -8.10 15.35 5.83
C THR A 64 -7.69 15.89 4.47
N ASN A 65 -6.39 16.13 4.27
CA ASN A 65 -5.83 16.65 3.03
C ASN A 65 -5.41 15.55 2.03
N ALA A 66 -6.29 14.55 1.87
CA ALA A 66 -5.99 13.39 1.02
C ALA A 66 -5.67 13.79 -0.44
N ILE A 67 -6.32 14.84 -0.98
CA ILE A 67 -6.09 15.25 -2.37
C ILE A 67 -4.67 15.74 -2.63
N GLU A 68 -4.08 16.54 -1.73
CA GLU A 68 -2.72 17.06 -1.93
C GLU A 68 -1.68 15.94 -1.85
N VAL A 69 -1.84 15.03 -0.89
CA VAL A 69 -0.92 13.89 -0.77
C VAL A 69 -1.08 12.93 -1.95
N LEU A 70 -2.30 12.66 -2.41
CA LEU A 70 -2.51 11.84 -3.61
C LEU A 70 -1.88 12.49 -4.85
N ARG A 71 -1.88 13.83 -4.97
CA ARG A 71 -1.17 14.52 -6.06
C ARG A 71 0.33 14.31 -5.99
N MET A 72 0.92 14.37 -4.79
CA MET A 72 2.35 14.10 -4.61
C MET A 72 2.67 12.66 -5.01
N ILE A 73 1.89 11.69 -4.53
CA ILE A 73 2.07 10.28 -4.87
C ILE A 73 1.94 10.08 -6.38
N ALA A 74 0.87 10.61 -6.99
CA ALA A 74 0.67 10.51 -8.42
C ALA A 74 1.81 11.14 -9.23
N ALA A 75 2.34 12.29 -8.81
CA ALA A 75 3.51 12.87 -9.45
C ALA A 75 4.75 11.97 -9.33
N GLU A 76 4.95 11.32 -8.18
CA GLU A 76 6.07 10.41 -7.91
C GLU A 76 5.99 9.12 -8.74
N ILE A 77 4.79 8.57 -8.92
CA ILE A 77 4.54 7.38 -9.78
C ILE A 77 4.17 7.72 -11.22
N SER A 78 4.35 8.99 -11.62
CA SER A 78 4.05 9.50 -12.97
C SER A 78 2.61 9.24 -13.46
N VAL A 79 1.64 9.22 -12.55
CA VAL A 79 0.20 9.17 -12.83
C VAL A 79 -0.32 10.57 -13.20
N PRO A 80 -1.12 10.69 -14.28
CA PRO A 80 -1.63 11.98 -14.71
C PRO A 80 -2.58 12.60 -13.68
N LEU A 81 -2.29 13.85 -13.29
CA LEU A 81 -3.11 14.66 -12.38
C LEU A 81 -4.33 15.29 -13.06
N LEU A 82 -4.33 15.33 -14.39
CA LEU A 82 -5.41 15.84 -15.21
C LEU A 82 -6.26 14.69 -15.74
N ASN A 83 -7.56 14.92 -15.90
CA ASN A 83 -8.45 14.02 -16.61
C ASN A 83 -8.27 14.20 -18.14
N GLY A 84 -8.86 13.30 -18.93
CA GLY A 84 -8.80 13.38 -20.40
C GLY A 84 -9.43 14.64 -21.01
N ASN A 85 -10.13 15.44 -20.21
CA ASN A 85 -10.77 16.70 -20.60
C ASN A 85 -9.98 17.95 -20.15
N GLY A 86 -8.74 17.77 -19.66
CA GLY A 86 -7.86 18.86 -19.19
C GLY A 86 -8.18 19.41 -17.79
N GLY A 87 -9.20 18.89 -17.11
CA GLY A 87 -9.56 19.27 -15.74
C GLY A 87 -8.75 18.51 -14.69
N ARG A 88 -8.64 19.05 -13.47
CA ARG A 88 -7.95 18.37 -12.36
C ARG A 88 -8.72 17.13 -11.91
N LYS A 89 -8.06 15.99 -11.76
CA LYS A 89 -8.67 14.79 -11.16
C LYS A 89 -9.07 15.07 -9.71
N ASN A 90 -10.25 14.59 -9.33
CA ASN A 90 -10.73 14.59 -7.94
C ASN A 90 -10.10 13.46 -7.14
N THR A 91 -10.17 13.51 -5.82
CA THR A 91 -9.60 12.52 -4.88
C THR A 91 -9.99 11.09 -5.25
N ARG A 92 -11.23 10.90 -5.71
CA ARG A 92 -11.77 9.60 -6.13
C ARG A 92 -11.11 9.05 -7.40
N GLN A 93 -10.96 9.89 -8.42
CA GLN A 93 -10.31 9.49 -9.68
C GLN A 93 -8.83 9.25 -9.45
N LEU A 94 -8.16 10.20 -8.77
CA LEU A 94 -6.74 10.14 -8.50
C LEU A 94 -6.38 8.94 -7.62
N GLY A 95 -7.14 8.72 -6.53
CA GLY A 95 -6.96 7.56 -5.67
C GLY A 95 -7.18 6.23 -6.38
N SER A 96 -8.18 6.14 -7.27
CA SER A 96 -8.39 4.91 -8.05
C SER A 96 -7.26 4.65 -9.04
N ASP A 97 -6.71 5.69 -9.67
CA ASP A 97 -5.55 5.60 -10.57
C ASP A 97 -4.31 5.12 -9.80
N ILE A 98 -4.03 5.74 -8.65
CA ILE A 98 -2.89 5.39 -7.79
C ILE A 98 -3.00 3.96 -7.27
N ILE A 99 -4.16 3.57 -6.75
CA ILE A 99 -4.37 2.19 -6.28
C ILE A 99 -4.19 1.20 -7.44
N SER A 100 -4.66 1.54 -8.65
CA SER A 100 -4.47 0.68 -9.81
C SER A 100 -3.00 0.58 -10.22
N ALA A 101 -2.26 1.70 -10.20
CA ALA A 101 -0.84 1.73 -10.52
C ALA A 101 -0.01 0.95 -9.49
N LEU A 102 -0.25 1.16 -8.19
CA LEU A 102 0.44 0.46 -7.10
C LEU A 102 0.02 -1.02 -6.97
N GLY A 103 -1.24 -1.32 -7.28
CA GLY A 103 -1.75 -2.69 -7.28
C GLY A 103 -1.15 -3.54 -8.41
N ARG A 104 -0.80 -2.91 -9.54
CA ARG A 104 -0.16 -3.55 -10.70
C ARG A 104 1.31 -3.90 -10.47
N ASP A 105 2.00 -3.22 -9.55
CA ASP A 105 3.42 -3.47 -9.27
C ASP A 105 3.69 -4.88 -8.71
N ARG A 106 2.67 -5.54 -8.14
CA ARG A 106 2.81 -6.93 -7.66
C ARG A 106 2.74 -8.00 -8.74
N ASP A 107 2.44 -7.65 -10.00
CA ASP A 107 2.23 -8.62 -11.08
C ASP A 107 3.32 -8.57 -12.18
N LEU A 108 4.22 -7.58 -12.18
CA LEU A 108 5.18 -7.38 -13.28
C LEU A 108 6.61 -7.90 -13.00
N LYS A 109 6.76 -8.96 -12.20
CA LYS A 109 8.05 -9.66 -12.03
C LYS A 109 8.11 -11.06 -12.63
N ASP A 110 7.19 -11.40 -13.53
CA ASP A 110 7.28 -12.63 -14.32
C ASP A 110 7.03 -12.30 -15.80
N GLY A 111 8.11 -12.28 -16.58
CA GLY A 111 8.05 -11.88 -17.98
C GLY A 111 9.42 -11.52 -18.53
N SER A 112 10.39 -12.40 -18.33
CA SER A 112 11.55 -12.48 -19.19
C SER A 112 11.10 -13.04 -20.54
N ASP A 113 11.40 -12.32 -21.63
CA ASP A 113 11.75 -12.90 -22.92
C ASP A 113 13.00 -12.15 -23.42
#